data_AF-A0A7S4JKX1-F1
#
_entry.id   AF-A0A7S4JKX1-F1
#
_cell.length_a   1.000
_cell.length_b   1.000
_cell.length_c   1.000
_cell.angle_alpha   90.00
_cell.angle_beta   90.00
_cell.angle_gamma   90.00
#
_symmetry.space_group_name_H-M   'P 1'
#
loop_
_entity.id
_entity.type
_entity.pdbx_description
1 polymer ?
#
loop_
_entity_poly.entity_id
_entity_poly.type
_entity_poly.pdbx_seq_one_letter_code
_entity_poly.pdbx_strand_id
1 'polypeptide(L)'
;YFPGVTSSHSYLKGERVFVKANSLSSVKTIEPISYYDVPFCRPSEIIDAIENLGEIISGDRIENSLYEFSILESFECRTVCLTELRPRDVKTLRKLIKKEYRVNLLLDGLPASVPRVFRDEGGIHTVNRPGFPIGEMAQDKFVIYN
;
A
#
# COMPACT_ATOMS: atom_id res chain seq x y z
N TYR A 1 -15.10 -6.59 -4.11
CA TYR A 1 -16.24 -5.86 -3.51
C TYR A 1 -17.47 -5.95 -4.41
N PHE A 2 -18.53 -6.63 -3.95
CA PHE A 2 -19.85 -6.54 -4.59
C PHE A 2 -20.59 -5.35 -3.97
N PRO A 3 -20.97 -4.33 -4.74
CA PRO A 3 -21.75 -3.23 -4.21
C PRO A 3 -23.10 -3.75 -3.71
N GLY A 4 -23.41 -3.54 -2.42
CA GLY A 4 -24.70 -3.87 -1.81
C GLY A 4 -24.66 -4.75 -0.55
N VAL A 5 -23.50 -5.26 -0.13
CA VAL A 5 -23.36 -6.02 1.12
C VAL A 5 -22.73 -5.12 2.18
N THR A 6 -23.55 -4.46 3.00
CA THR A 6 -23.04 -3.69 4.15
C THR A 6 -22.91 -4.62 5.34
N SER A 7 -21.78 -5.31 5.48
CA SER A 7 -21.32 -5.71 6.81
C SER A 7 -20.94 -4.41 7.52
N SER A 8 -21.87 -3.83 8.28
CA SER A 8 -21.58 -2.69 9.14
C SER A 8 -20.66 -3.18 10.27
N HIS A 9 -19.37 -3.25 9.98
CA HIS A 9 -18.36 -3.53 10.99
C HIS A 9 -18.21 -2.24 11.81
N SER A 10 -18.68 -2.28 13.05
CA SER A 10 -18.49 -1.20 14.00
C SER A 10 -17.26 -1.50 14.84
N TYR A 11 -16.40 -0.50 14.98
CA TYR A 11 -15.16 -0.61 15.75
C TYR A 11 -15.32 0.07 17.10
N LEU A 12 -14.83 -0.57 18.16
CA LEU A 12 -14.76 0.02 19.49
C LEU A 12 -13.49 0.88 19.63
N LYS A 13 -13.54 1.86 20.54
CA LYS A 13 -12.34 2.62 20.90
C LYS A 13 -11.26 1.68 21.44
N GLY A 14 -10.04 1.81 20.94
CA GLY A 14 -8.90 0.97 21.31
C GLY A 14 -8.89 -0.40 20.65
N GLU A 15 -9.89 -0.72 19.81
CA GLU A 15 -9.87 -1.93 18.99
C GLU A 15 -8.72 -1.86 17.99
N ARG A 16 -7.99 -2.98 17.86
CA ARG A 16 -6.88 -3.08 16.91
C ARG A 16 -7.42 -3.41 15.53
N VAL A 17 -6.96 -2.66 14.54
CA VAL A 17 -7.27 -2.92 13.14
C VAL A 17 -5.98 -3.14 12.38
N PHE A 18 -6.00 -4.19 11.56
CA PHE A 18 -4.87 -4.60 10.75
C PHE A 18 -5.07 -4.11 9.32
N VAL A 19 -4.04 -3.47 8.78
CA VAL A 19 -4.01 -3.12 7.36
C VAL A 19 -3.58 -4.36 6.58
N LYS A 20 -4.21 -4.59 5.44
CA LYS A 20 -3.84 -5.66 4.51
C LYS A 20 -3.06 -5.08 3.34
N ALA A 21 -2.12 -5.84 2.81
CA ALA A 21 -1.40 -5.50 1.61
C ALA A 21 -2.08 -6.17 0.41
N ASN A 22 -2.26 -5.43 -0.67
CA ASN A 22 -2.68 -5.99 -1.95
C ASN A 22 -1.51 -5.92 -2.94
N SER A 23 -1.60 -6.71 -4.01
CA SER A 23 -0.70 -6.67 -5.16
C SER A 23 -0.40 -5.24 -5.59
N LEU A 24 0.88 -4.97 -5.87
CA LEU A 24 1.32 -3.72 -6.45
C LEU A 24 0.81 -3.61 -7.88
N SER A 25 0.34 -2.41 -8.23
CA SER A 25 -0.15 -2.09 -9.57
C SER A 25 0.63 -0.94 -10.18
N SER A 26 0.65 -0.89 -11.52
CA SER A 26 1.32 0.14 -12.29
C SER A 26 0.38 0.67 -13.35
N VAL A 27 0.49 1.96 -13.66
CA VAL A 27 -0.20 2.58 -14.80
C VAL A 27 0.50 2.29 -16.14
N LYS A 28 1.74 1.79 -16.09
CA LYS A 28 2.57 1.50 -17.28
C LYS A 28 2.53 0.03 -17.69
N THR A 29 2.16 -0.88 -16.79
CA THR A 29 2.19 -2.32 -17.04
C THR A 29 0.99 -3.01 -16.43
N ILE A 30 0.48 -4.04 -17.11
CA ILE A 30 -0.69 -4.82 -16.67
C ILE A 30 -0.29 -5.88 -15.61
N GLU A 31 0.99 -6.22 -15.50
CA GLU A 31 1.51 -7.25 -14.59
C GLU A 31 1.48 -6.78 -13.11
N PRO A 32 0.64 -7.39 -12.24
CA PRO A 32 0.67 -7.15 -10.81
C PRO A 32 1.86 -7.87 -10.16
N ILE A 33 2.40 -7.30 -9.08
CA ILE A 33 3.52 -7.88 -8.33
C ILE A 33 3.06 -8.09 -6.88
N SER A 34 3.37 -9.24 -6.26
CA SER A 34 3.02 -9.46 -4.85
C SER A 34 3.76 -8.46 -3.96
N TYR A 35 3.11 -8.05 -2.87
CA TYR A 35 3.68 -7.10 -1.91
C TYR A 35 5.03 -7.55 -1.37
N TYR A 36 5.17 -8.85 -1.09
CA TYR A 36 6.38 -9.42 -0.49
C TYR A 36 7.43 -9.92 -1.50
N ASP A 37 7.20 -9.73 -2.80
CA ASP A 37 8.22 -9.92 -3.85
C ASP A 37 9.15 -8.69 -3.97
N VAL A 38 8.73 -7.57 -3.39
CA VAL A 38 9.51 -6.33 -3.27
C VAL A 38 10.27 -6.38 -1.93
N PRO A 39 11.49 -5.82 -1.84
CA PRO A 39 12.31 -5.86 -0.62
C PRO A 39 11.77 -4.93 0.50
N PHE A 40 10.52 -5.12 0.90
CA PHE A 40 9.86 -4.48 2.03
C PHE A 40 10.02 -5.31 3.32
N CYS A 41 9.56 -4.75 4.43
CA CYS A 41 9.40 -5.47 5.68
C CYS A 41 8.51 -6.71 5.48
N ARG A 42 8.93 -7.86 6.01
CA ARG A 42 8.19 -9.13 5.90
C ARG A 42 7.85 -9.67 7.30
N PRO A 43 6.60 -10.11 7.55
CA PRO A 43 6.25 -10.80 8.79
C PRO A 43 6.89 -12.19 8.84
N SER A 44 6.86 -12.83 10.02
CA SER A 44 7.33 -14.21 10.20
C SER A 44 6.57 -15.20 9.34
N GLU A 45 5.27 -14.94 9.14
CA GLU A 45 4.36 -15.75 8.34
C GLU A 45 3.50 -14.84 7.46
N ILE A 46 3.41 -15.20 6.17
CA ILE A 46 2.52 -14.55 5.21
C ILE A 46 1.29 -15.41 5.09
N ILE A 47 0.14 -14.80 5.29
CA ILE A 47 -1.18 -15.42 5.29
C ILE A 47 -2.03 -14.69 4.26
N ASP A 48 -2.66 -15.46 3.36
CA ASP A 48 -3.66 -14.93 2.44
C ASP A 48 -4.87 -14.41 3.25
N ALA A 49 -5.23 -13.16 3.02
CA ALA A 49 -6.24 -12.41 3.77
C ALA A 49 -7.47 -12.06 2.93
N ILE A 50 -7.76 -12.90 1.93
CA ILE A 50 -8.94 -12.83 1.05
C ILE A 50 -10.19 -13.17 1.86
N GLU A 51 -11.21 -12.32 1.80
CA GLU A 51 -12.44 -12.46 2.60
C GLU A 51 -13.66 -12.84 1.78
N ASN A 52 -13.72 -12.47 0.51
CA ASN A 52 -14.91 -12.68 -0.31
C ASN A 52 -14.61 -13.18 -1.73
N LEU A 53 -15.62 -13.76 -2.36
CA LEU A 53 -15.54 -14.30 -3.72
C LEU A 53 -15.17 -13.23 -4.75
N GLY A 54 -15.55 -11.97 -4.52
CA GLY A 54 -15.19 -10.87 -5.41
C GLY A 54 -13.68 -10.66 -5.49
N GLU A 55 -12.97 -10.79 -4.38
CA GLU A 55 -11.51 -10.67 -4.32
C GLU A 55 -10.81 -11.85 -4.99
N ILE A 56 -11.36 -13.06 -4.88
CA ILE A 56 -10.88 -14.24 -5.61
C ILE A 56 -10.96 -13.99 -7.12
N ILE A 57 -12.10 -13.47 -7.60
CA ILE A 57 -12.32 -13.20 -9.03
C ILE A 57 -11.45 -12.04 -9.53
N SER A 58 -11.18 -11.04 -8.68
CA SER A 58 -10.28 -9.94 -9.02
C SER A 58 -8.84 -10.42 -9.31
N GLY A 59 -8.46 -11.62 -8.85
CA GLY A 59 -7.12 -12.19 -9.08
C GLY A 59 -6.01 -11.47 -8.32
N ASP A 60 -6.39 -10.63 -7.37
CA ASP A 60 -5.53 -9.88 -6.49
C ASP A 60 -5.03 -10.78 -5.35
N ARG A 61 -3.77 -10.58 -4.94
CA ARG A 61 -3.19 -11.27 -3.77
C ARG A 61 -3.27 -10.32 -2.59
N ILE A 62 -4.23 -10.60 -1.71
CA ILE A 62 -4.40 -9.85 -0.47
C ILE A 62 -3.73 -10.64 0.65
N GLU A 63 -2.76 -10.04 1.31
CA GLU A 63 -1.90 -10.67 2.31
C GLU A 63 -1.92 -9.82 3.60
N ASN A 64 -1.66 -10.45 4.75
CA ASN A 64 -1.46 -9.72 6.01
C ASN A 64 -0.29 -8.73 5.87
N SER A 65 -0.37 -7.56 6.51
CA SER A 65 0.75 -6.61 6.60
C SER A 65 1.22 -6.42 8.06
N LEU A 66 2.35 -5.75 8.25
CA LEU A 66 2.87 -5.39 9.57
C LEU A 66 2.25 -4.11 10.16
N TYR A 67 1.40 -3.43 9.41
CA TYR A 67 0.76 -2.20 9.85
C TYR A 67 -0.50 -2.52 10.68
N GLU A 68 -0.49 -2.13 11.94
CA GLU A 68 -1.65 -2.14 12.84
C GLU A 68 -1.82 -0.78 13.52
N PHE A 69 -3.06 -0.44 13.88
CA PHE A 69 -3.35 0.73 14.70
C PHE A 69 -4.61 0.53 15.55
N SER A 70 -4.73 1.35 16.59
CA SER A 70 -5.89 1.37 17.47
C SER A 70 -6.91 2.41 17.01
N ILE A 71 -8.18 2.03 16.98
CA ILE A 71 -9.28 2.91 16.58
C ILE A 71 -9.48 4.03 17.60
N LEU A 72 -9.65 5.26 17.09
CA LEU A 72 -9.82 6.50 17.87
C LEU A 72 -8.62 6.82 18.80
N GLU A 73 -7.42 6.35 18.45
CA GLU A 73 -6.19 6.71 19.12
C GLU A 73 -5.23 7.40 18.16
N SER A 74 -4.78 8.60 18.51
CA SER A 74 -3.77 9.32 17.75
C SER A 74 -2.38 8.76 18.08
N PHE A 75 -1.58 8.55 17.05
CA PHE A 75 -0.17 8.18 17.18
C PHE A 75 0.67 8.99 16.21
N GLU A 76 1.91 9.30 16.60
CA GLU A 76 2.89 9.89 15.70
C GLU A 76 3.45 8.83 14.74
N CYS A 77 4.20 9.24 13.71
CA CYS A 77 4.85 8.30 12.79
C CYS A 77 5.70 7.27 13.55
N ARG A 78 5.37 5.98 13.41
CA ARG A 78 6.10 4.87 14.02
C ARG A 78 6.80 4.05 12.95
N THR A 79 8.05 3.70 13.21
CA THR A 79 8.81 2.78 12.35
C THR A 79 8.30 1.35 12.57
N VAL A 80 7.87 0.70 11.48
CA VAL A 80 7.35 -0.67 11.51
C VAL A 80 8.49 -1.70 11.54
N CYS A 81 9.50 -1.51 10.69
CA CYS A 81 10.71 -2.31 10.71
C CYS A 81 11.90 -1.54 10.14
N LEU A 82 13.10 -2.08 10.36
CA LEU A 82 14.31 -1.66 9.66
C LEU A 82 14.75 -2.80 8.73
N THR A 83 15.01 -2.46 7.47
CA THR A 83 15.49 -3.42 6.47
C THR A 83 16.73 -2.88 5.78
N GLU A 84 17.73 -3.74 5.60
CA GLU A 84 18.96 -3.39 4.89
C GLU A 84 18.82 -3.74 3.41
N LEU A 85 18.90 -2.72 2.55
CA LEU A 85 18.81 -2.90 1.11
C LEU A 85 20.15 -3.29 0.52
N ARG A 86 20.23 -4.48 -0.09
CA ARG A 86 21.43 -4.91 -0.84
C ARG A 86 21.44 -4.24 -2.22
N PRO A 87 22.61 -4.19 -2.91
CA PRO A 87 22.69 -3.60 -4.25
C PRO A 87 21.71 -4.19 -5.28
N ARG A 88 21.35 -5.47 -5.15
CA ARG A 88 20.34 -6.14 -5.98
C ARG A 88 18.94 -5.60 -5.71
N ASP A 89 18.60 -5.40 -4.44
CA ASP A 89 17.30 -4.90 -3.98
C ASP A 89 17.09 -3.46 -4.49
N VAL A 90 18.12 -2.61 -4.39
CA VAL A 90 18.11 -1.25 -4.94
C VAL A 90 17.89 -1.25 -6.46
N LYS A 91 18.51 -2.18 -7.20
CA LYS A 91 18.31 -2.30 -8.66
C LYS A 91 16.86 -2.68 -8.99
N THR A 92 16.27 -3.60 -8.22
CA THR A 92 14.86 -3.98 -8.36
C THR A 92 13.95 -2.78 -8.08
N LEU A 93 14.13 -2.10 -6.95
CA LEU A 93 13.34 -0.92 -6.59
C LEU A 93 13.42 0.18 -7.65
N ARG A 94 14.61 0.48 -8.19
CA ARG A 94 14.76 1.44 -9.30
C ARG A 94 13.97 1.04 -10.54
N LYS A 95 13.95 -0.25 -10.90
CA LYS A 95 13.16 -0.75 -12.04
C LYS A 95 11.67 -0.54 -11.78
N LEU A 96 11.21 -0.81 -10.56
CA LEU A 96 9.81 -0.65 -10.18
C LEU A 96 9.39 0.83 -10.12
N ILE A 97 10.25 1.72 -9.62
CA ILE A 97 10.02 3.17 -9.63
C ILE A 97 9.89 3.70 -11.07
N LYS A 98 10.77 3.28 -11.99
CA LYS A 98 10.68 3.66 -13.42
C LYS A 98 9.37 3.19 -14.07
N LYS A 99 8.88 2.03 -13.65
CA LYS A 99 7.59 1.47 -14.06
C LYS A 99 6.40 2.05 -13.28
N GLU A 100 6.60 3.01 -12.39
CA GLU A 100 5.51 3.66 -11.61
C GLU A 100 4.63 2.68 -10.84
N TYR A 101 5.25 1.65 -10.25
CA TYR A 101 4.52 0.77 -9.35
C TYR A 101 4.10 1.50 -8.07
N ARG A 102 2.90 1.15 -7.62
CA ARG A 102 2.26 1.67 -6.42
C ARG A 102 1.93 0.52 -5.49
N VAL A 103 2.17 0.75 -4.21
CA VAL A 103 1.76 -0.10 -3.10
C VAL A 103 0.29 0.16 -2.83
N ASN A 104 -0.50 -0.91 -2.85
CA ASN A 104 -1.92 -0.87 -2.53
C ASN A 104 -2.13 -1.46 -1.14
N LEU A 105 -2.73 -0.68 -0.24
CA LEU A 105 -3.10 -1.12 1.09
C LEU A 105 -4.62 -1.10 1.21
N LEU A 106 -5.15 -2.03 1.98
CA LEU A 106 -6.58 -2.17 2.26
C LEU A 106 -6.79 -2.04 3.76
N LEU A 107 -7.80 -1.25 4.14
CA LEU A 107 -8.25 -1.10 5.51
C LEU A 107 -9.76 -1.30 5.51
N ASP A 108 -10.25 -2.28 6.27
CA ASP A 108 -11.68 -2.60 6.32
C ASP A 108 -12.29 -2.83 4.92
N GLY A 109 -11.54 -3.52 4.04
CA GLY A 109 -11.94 -3.76 2.65
C GLY A 109 -11.91 -2.52 1.73
N LEU A 110 -11.52 -1.34 2.24
CA LEU A 110 -11.41 -0.11 1.47
C LEU A 110 -9.95 0.22 1.12
N PRO A 111 -9.68 0.76 -0.09
CA PRO A 111 -8.33 1.15 -0.47
C PRO A 111 -7.86 2.36 0.34
N ALA A 112 -6.67 2.23 0.94
CA ALA A 112 -5.98 3.36 1.54
C ALA A 112 -5.64 4.38 0.45
N SER A 113 -5.96 5.65 0.68
CA SER A 113 -5.75 6.73 -0.28
C SER A 113 -4.76 7.73 0.27
N VAL A 114 -3.83 8.17 -0.58
CA VAL A 114 -2.83 9.18 -0.21
C VAL A 114 -3.14 10.47 -0.97
N PRO A 115 -3.28 11.60 -0.26
CA PRO A 115 -3.46 12.90 -0.89
C PRO A 115 -2.16 13.31 -1.59
N ARG A 116 -2.26 13.70 -2.86
CA ARG A 116 -1.19 14.34 -3.60
C ARG A 116 -1.53 15.80 -3.84
N VAL A 117 -0.65 16.67 -3.37
CA VAL A 117 -0.78 18.11 -3.54
C VAL A 117 -0.03 18.51 -4.79
N PHE A 118 -0.75 19.09 -5.75
CA PHE A 118 -0.24 19.70 -6.97
C PHE A 118 -0.28 21.21 -6.79
N ARG A 119 0.75 21.89 -7.29
CA ARG A 119 0.81 23.35 -7.30
C ARG A 119 1.05 23.79 -8.74
N ASP A 120 0.02 24.40 -9.32
CA ASP A 120 0.04 24.95 -10.67
C ASP A 120 -0.25 26.45 -10.63
N GLU A 121 -0.26 27.13 -11.78
CA GLU A 121 -0.57 28.56 -11.90
C GLU A 121 -1.95 28.92 -11.36
N GLY A 122 -2.89 27.96 -11.34
CA GLY A 122 -4.25 28.09 -10.80
C GLY A 122 -4.38 27.88 -9.29
N GLY A 123 -3.29 27.57 -8.58
CA GLY A 123 -3.29 27.36 -7.14
C GLY A 123 -2.93 25.94 -6.70
N ILE A 124 -3.35 25.59 -5.49
CA ILE A 124 -3.05 24.29 -4.87
C ILE A 124 -4.23 23.34 -5.07
N HIS A 125 -3.99 22.21 -5.73
CA HIS A 125 -4.98 21.17 -5.97
C HIS A 125 -4.59 19.88 -5.23
N THR A 126 -5.51 19.30 -4.47
CA THR A 126 -5.28 18.01 -3.80
C THR A 126 -6.05 16.92 -4.53
N VAL A 127 -5.34 15.91 -5.03
CA VAL A 127 -5.94 14.72 -5.65
C VAL A 127 -5.64 13.51 -4.79
N ASN A 128 -6.69 12.81 -4.38
CA ASN A 128 -6.58 11.55 -3.66
C ASN A 128 -6.38 10.40 -4.66
N ARG A 129 -5.36 9.57 -4.45
CA ARG A 129 -5.14 8.37 -5.25
C ARG A 129 -4.99 7.16 -4.34
N PRO A 130 -5.53 5.99 -4.73
CA PRO A 130 -5.30 4.76 -3.99
C PRO A 130 -3.81 4.41 -3.98
N GLY A 131 -3.38 3.89 -2.85
CA GLY A 131 -2.01 3.49 -2.61
C GLY A 131 -1.01 4.65 -2.60
N PHE A 132 0.28 4.30 -2.48
CA PHE A 132 1.40 5.23 -2.59
C PHE A 132 2.47 4.66 -3.52
N PRO A 133 3.23 5.50 -4.23
CA PRO A 133 4.29 4.97 -5.10
C PRO A 133 5.43 4.37 -4.26
N ILE A 134 6.15 3.39 -4.80
CA ILE A 134 7.36 2.84 -4.13
C ILE A 134 8.42 3.93 -3.93
N GLY A 135 8.42 4.95 -4.78
CA GLY A 135 9.38 6.03 -4.74
C GLY A 135 9.21 6.95 -5.93
N GLU A 136 10.12 7.91 -6.06
CA GLU A 136 10.12 8.88 -7.15
C GLU A 136 11.53 9.16 -7.66
N MET A 137 11.59 9.76 -8.84
CA MET A 137 12.82 10.25 -9.43
C MET A 137 12.83 11.77 -9.27
N ALA A 138 13.71 12.28 -8.42
CA ALA A 138 13.88 13.69 -8.15
C ALA A 138 15.31 14.10 -8.51
N GLN A 139 15.48 15.08 -9.42
CA GLN A 139 16.78 15.61 -9.82
C GLN A 139 17.81 14.52 -10.19
N ASP A 140 17.38 13.55 -11.00
CA ASP A 140 18.19 12.41 -11.47
C ASP A 140 18.65 11.44 -10.36
N LYS A 141 18.08 11.56 -9.15
CA LYS A 141 18.25 10.63 -8.04
C LYS A 141 16.95 9.88 -7.77
N PHE A 142 17.08 8.61 -7.36
CA PHE A 142 15.95 7.80 -6.92
C PHE A 142 15.75 7.97 -5.43
N VAL A 143 14.56 8.40 -5.04
CA VAL A 143 14.10 8.44 -3.64
C VAL A 143 13.15 7.27 -3.44
N ILE A 144 13.43 6.43 -2.45
CA ILE A 144 12.61 5.26 -2.10
C ILE A 144 11.77 5.64 -0.87
N TYR A 145 10.49 5.28 -0.89
CA TYR A 145 9.59 5.41 0.24
C TYR A 145 9.51 4.06 0.96
N ASN A 146 10.21 3.94 2.09
CA ASN A 146 10.24 2.78 2.98
C ASN A 146 10.34 3.24 4.43
#